data_AF-A0AA44NK54-F1
#
_entry.id   AF-A0AA44NK54-F1
#
_cell.length_a   1.000
_cell.length_b   1.000
_cell.length_c   1.000
_cell.angle_alpha   90.00
_cell.angle_beta   90.00
_cell.angle_gamma   90.00
#
_symmetry.space_group_name_H-M   'P 1'
#
loop_
_entity.id
_entity.type
_entity.pdbx_description
1 polymer ?
#
loop_
_entity_poly.entity_id
_entity_poly.type
_entity_poly.pdbx_seq_one_letter_code
_entity_poly.pdbx_strand_id
1 'polypeptide(L)'
;MPGLNAQVNHDIRAGDRFETVYPFIFVCTDYQLYNGDVHTDERWIGGCRKTSEPADCGYGEQTVYTADKEGKRILEVLSVADMPGQWQRRIIYSCHLIDPDGRERKGRKAYTVTESRFLKMTSGYFTDYGLEDD
;
A
#
# COMPACT_ATOMS: atom_id res chain seq x y z
N MET A 1 24.56 13.43 29.89
CA MET A 1 23.13 13.11 30.02
C MET A 1 22.73 12.33 28.77
N PRO A 2 22.54 11.00 28.82
CA PRO A 2 22.10 10.27 27.66
C PRO A 2 20.59 10.52 27.48
N GLY A 3 20.25 11.26 26.42
CA GLY A 3 18.86 11.49 26.04
C GLY A 3 18.20 10.16 25.68
N LEU A 4 17.05 9.91 26.30
CA LEU A 4 16.16 8.80 25.97
C LEU A 4 15.90 8.82 24.46
N ASN A 5 16.46 7.85 23.74
CA ASN A 5 15.81 7.37 22.54
C ASN A 5 14.49 6.76 23.02
N ALA A 6 13.40 7.48 22.86
CA ALA A 6 12.06 6.94 23.01
C ALA A 6 11.91 5.86 21.93
N GLN A 7 12.29 4.63 22.28
CA GLN A 7 11.95 3.45 21.53
C GLN A 7 10.44 3.30 21.73
N VAL A 8 9.66 3.86 20.79
CA VAL A 8 8.22 3.60 20.72
C VAL A 8 8.11 2.13 20.34
N ASN A 9 8.17 1.25 21.33
CA ASN A 9 7.72 -0.13 21.21
C ASN A 9 6.21 -0.04 21.02
N HIS A 10 5.78 0.17 19.78
CA HIS A 10 4.50 -0.36 19.37
C HIS A 10 4.65 -1.87 19.51
N ASP A 11 4.10 -2.40 20.58
CA ASP A 11 4.19 -3.81 20.93
C ASP A 11 3.31 -4.59 19.96
N ILE A 12 3.79 -4.72 18.71
CA ILE A 12 3.11 -5.41 17.62
C ILE A 12 3.06 -6.89 17.98
N ARG A 13 1.86 -7.45 17.95
CA ARG A 13 1.58 -8.85 18.29
C ARG A 13 0.84 -9.53 17.15
N ALA A 14 0.94 -10.86 17.12
CA ALA A 14 0.11 -11.65 16.23
C ALA A 14 -1.37 -11.41 16.53
N GLY A 15 -2.17 -11.20 15.49
CA GLY A 15 -3.58 -10.82 15.56
C GLY A 15 -3.84 -9.32 15.48
N ASP A 16 -2.81 -8.46 15.56
CA ASP A 16 -3.02 -7.02 15.41
C ASP A 16 -3.47 -6.69 13.99
N ARG A 17 -4.48 -5.82 13.89
CA ARG A 17 -5.08 -5.39 12.63
C ARG A 17 -5.04 -3.88 12.51
N PHE A 18 -4.45 -3.39 11.41
CA PHE A 18 -4.32 -1.97 11.10
C PHE A 18 -5.12 -1.66 9.85
N GLU A 19 -6.06 -0.72 9.96
CA GLU A 19 -6.87 -0.24 8.84
C GLU A 19 -6.42 1.17 8.46
N THR A 20 -6.13 1.37 7.18
CA THR A 20 -5.64 2.65 6.64
C THR A 20 -6.39 2.98 5.36
N VAL A 21 -6.58 4.27 5.10
CA VAL A 21 -7.02 4.75 3.78
C VAL A 21 -5.92 4.41 2.77
N TYR A 22 -6.34 3.97 1.58
CA TYR A 22 -5.42 3.56 0.53
C TYR A 22 -5.90 4.01 -0.85
N PRO A 23 -5.02 4.53 -1.71
CA PRO A 23 -5.39 4.97 -3.06
C PRO A 23 -5.66 3.81 -4.00
N PHE A 24 -6.57 4.01 -4.95
CA PHE A 24 -6.86 3.07 -6.03
C PHE A 24 -6.95 3.80 -7.38
N ILE A 25 -6.57 3.08 -8.42
CA ILE A 25 -6.77 3.46 -9.82
C ILE A 25 -7.79 2.52 -10.46
N PHE A 26 -8.67 3.06 -11.28
CA PHE A 26 -9.58 2.28 -12.10
C PHE A 26 -8.89 1.97 -13.43
N VAL A 27 -8.84 0.69 -13.78
CA VAL A 27 -8.20 0.25 -15.02
C VAL A 27 -9.21 -0.52 -15.86
N CYS A 28 -9.48 0.00 -17.05
CA CYS A 28 -10.17 -0.70 -18.12
C CYS A 28 -9.11 -1.26 -19.07
N THR A 29 -9.05 -2.58 -19.22
CA THR A 29 -8.16 -3.23 -20.19
C THR A 29 -8.98 -4.04 -21.18
N ASP A 30 -8.90 -3.64 -22.45
CA ASP A 30 -9.47 -4.39 -23.55
C ASP A 30 -8.47 -5.45 -24.02
N TYR A 31 -8.92 -6.69 -24.14
CA TYR A 31 -8.14 -7.76 -24.75
C TYR A 31 -9.00 -8.60 -25.68
N GLN A 32 -8.38 -9.08 -26.75
CA GLN A 32 -9.04 -9.95 -27.72
C GLN A 32 -8.87 -11.41 -27.31
N LEU A 33 -9.99 -12.12 -27.21
CA LEU A 33 -10.00 -13.56 -27.00
C LEU A 33 -9.65 -14.29 -28.29
N TYR A 34 -9.23 -15.55 -28.17
CA TYR A 34 -8.84 -16.39 -29.32
C TYR A 34 -9.97 -16.57 -30.35
N ASN A 35 -11.23 -16.41 -29.95
CA ASN A 35 -12.41 -16.49 -30.81
C ASN A 35 -12.71 -15.18 -31.59
N GLY A 36 -11.89 -14.14 -31.40
CA GLY A 36 -12.05 -12.85 -32.07
C GLY A 36 -12.86 -11.82 -31.29
N ASP A 37 -13.51 -12.20 -30.19
CA ASP A 37 -14.31 -11.31 -29.36
C ASP A 37 -13.41 -10.37 -28.54
N VAL A 38 -13.81 -9.10 -28.43
CA VAL A 38 -13.14 -8.11 -27.57
C VAL A 38 -13.83 -8.12 -26.21
N HIS A 39 -13.06 -8.36 -25.16
CA HIS A 39 -13.53 -8.31 -23.78
C HIS A 39 -12.86 -7.15 -23.06
N THR A 40 -13.66 -6.39 -22.32
CA THR A 40 -13.19 -5.31 -21.44
C THR A 40 -13.17 -5.82 -19.99
N ASP A 41 -12.00 -5.85 -19.36
CA ASP A 41 -11.86 -6.11 -17.92
C ASP A 41 -11.76 -4.76 -17.19
N GLU A 42 -12.70 -4.52 -16.30
CA GLU A 42 -12.78 -3.32 -15.47
C GLU A 42 -12.48 -3.69 -14.02
N ARG A 43 -11.43 -3.10 -13.45
CA ARG A 43 -11.06 -3.38 -12.07
C ARG A 43 -10.37 -2.22 -11.38
N TRP A 44 -10.56 -2.17 -10.07
CA TRP A 44 -9.75 -1.37 -9.18
C TRP A 44 -8.40 -2.05 -8.93
N ILE A 45 -7.34 -1.27 -9.01
CA ILE A 45 -5.98 -1.68 -8.64
C ILE A 45 -5.49 -0.72 -7.56
N GLY A 46 -5.06 -1.27 -6.42
CA GLY A 46 -4.50 -0.45 -5.34
C GLY A 46 -3.20 0.23 -5.76
N GLY A 47 -3.10 1.53 -5.52
CA GLY A 47 -1.96 2.38 -5.86
C GLY A 47 -2.40 3.67 -6.56
N CYS A 48 -1.41 4.42 -7.04
CA CYS A 48 -1.59 5.65 -7.82
C CYS A 48 -1.01 5.48 -9.22
N ARG A 49 -1.51 6.25 -10.19
CA ARG A 49 -0.82 6.52 -11.45
C ARG A 49 0.39 7.41 -11.15
N LYS A 50 1.51 7.12 -11.81
CA LYS A 50 2.75 7.88 -11.68
C LYS A 50 2.96 8.66 -12.97
N THR A 51 2.87 9.98 -12.91
CA THR A 51 3.13 10.88 -14.04
C THR A 51 4.40 11.70 -13.77
N SER A 52 5.10 12.07 -14.84
CA SER A 52 6.18 13.05 -14.80
C SER A 52 5.67 14.37 -15.35
N GLU A 53 5.81 15.44 -14.59
CA GLU A 53 5.41 16.79 -14.98
C GLU A 53 6.60 17.76 -14.87
N PRO A 54 6.67 18.85 -15.65
CA PRO A 54 7.72 19.85 -15.49
C PRO A 54 7.69 20.45 -14.08
N ALA A 55 8.84 20.52 -13.41
CA ALA A 55 8.90 21.10 -12.07
C ALA A 55 8.60 22.61 -12.08
N ASP A 56 7.85 23.10 -11.08
CA ASP A 56 7.46 24.51 -10.95
C ASP A 56 8.64 25.49 -10.94
N CYS A 57 9.84 25.03 -10.57
CA CYS A 57 11.07 25.82 -10.57
C CYS A 57 11.74 25.96 -11.95
N GLY A 58 11.11 25.44 -13.02
CA GLY A 58 11.57 25.59 -14.41
C GLY A 58 12.77 24.70 -14.80
N TYR A 59 13.24 23.83 -13.91
CA TYR A 59 14.28 22.85 -14.18
C TYR A 59 13.92 21.46 -13.64
N GLY A 60 13.91 20.46 -14.52
CA GLY A 60 13.69 19.05 -14.18
C GLY A 60 12.23 18.58 -14.29
N GLU A 61 12.03 17.29 -14.04
CA GLU A 61 10.72 16.65 -13.94
C GLU A 61 10.40 16.36 -12.47
N GLN A 62 9.17 16.64 -12.06
CA GLN A 62 8.59 16.21 -10.80
C GLN A 62 7.72 14.98 -11.05
N THR A 63 7.79 14.01 -10.13
CA THR A 63 6.85 12.88 -10.12
C THR A 63 5.59 13.28 -9.37
N VAL A 64 4.44 13.10 -10.01
CA VAL A 64 3.12 13.26 -9.41
C VAL A 64 2.45 11.89 -9.28
N TYR A 65 1.80 11.67 -8.14
CA TYR A 65 1.03 10.47 -7.85
C TYR A 65 -0.45 10.84 -7.79
N THR A 66 -1.25 10.26 -8.67
CA THR A 66 -2.70 10.53 -8.75
C THR A 66 -3.49 9.24 -8.55
N ALA A 67 -4.50 9.29 -7.71
CA ALA A 67 -5.43 8.20 -7.48
C ALA A 67 -6.82 8.61 -7.94
N ASP A 68 -7.62 7.64 -8.37
CA ASP A 68 -8.95 7.93 -8.92
C ASP A 68 -9.96 7.97 -7.77
N LYS A 69 -9.84 7.01 -6.84
CA LYS A 69 -10.63 6.96 -5.61
C LYS A 69 -9.84 6.37 -4.46
N GLU A 70 -10.33 6.61 -3.25
CA GLU A 70 -9.82 6.00 -2.04
C GLU A 70 -10.65 4.78 -1.65
N GLY A 71 -9.95 3.73 -1.22
CA GLY A 71 -10.53 2.59 -0.54
C GLY A 71 -9.80 2.38 0.78
N LYS A 72 -9.67 1.12 1.19
CA LYS A 72 -9.00 0.77 2.45
C LYS A 72 -7.98 -0.31 2.26
N ARG A 73 -6.94 -0.27 3.08
CA ARG A 73 -5.97 -1.35 3.24
C ARG A 73 -5.96 -1.80 4.68
N ILE A 74 -6.09 -3.12 4.84
CA ILE A 74 -6.01 -3.81 6.12
C ILE A 74 -4.72 -4.62 6.14
N LEU A 75 -3.88 -4.35 7.13
CA LEU A 75 -2.68 -5.12 7.45
C LEU A 75 -2.98 -5.94 8.71
N GLU A 76 -2.93 -7.26 8.60
CA GLU A 76 -3.12 -8.17 9.73
C GLU A 76 -1.82 -8.90 10.03
N VAL A 77 -1.36 -8.83 11.27
CA VAL A 77 -0.11 -9.45 11.71
C VAL A 77 -0.37 -10.93 11.98
N LEU A 78 0.25 -11.80 11.20
CA LEU A 78 0.13 -13.24 11.35
C LEU A 78 1.12 -13.78 12.38
N SER A 79 2.33 -13.23 12.41
CA SER A 79 3.38 -13.64 13.33
C SER A 79 4.48 -12.59 13.44
N VAL A 80 5.12 -12.55 14.60
CA VAL A 80 6.32 -11.74 14.86
C VAL A 80 7.47 -12.71 15.11
N ALA A 81 8.50 -12.64 14.28
CA ALA A 81 9.66 -13.51 14.39
C ALA A 81 10.86 -12.73 14.92
N ASP A 82 11.38 -13.18 16.06
CA ASP A 82 12.63 -12.72 16.62
C ASP A 82 13.79 -13.32 15.84
N MET A 83 14.70 -12.45 15.39
CA MET A 83 15.87 -12.85 14.62
C MET A 83 17.07 -13.06 15.55
N PRO A 84 17.93 -14.05 15.31
CA PRO A 84 19.09 -14.29 16.15
C PRO A 84 20.06 -13.09 16.09
N GLY A 85 20.57 -12.64 17.24
CA GLY A 85 21.48 -11.49 17.34
C GLY A 85 20.76 -10.15 17.55
N GLN A 86 21.40 -9.03 17.18
CA GLN A 86 20.82 -7.67 17.28
C GLN A 86 20.09 -7.24 15.99
N TRP A 87 19.55 -8.20 15.24
CA TRP A 87 18.84 -7.92 14.00
C TRP A 87 17.40 -7.46 14.29
N GLN A 88 16.87 -6.59 13.43
CA GLN A 88 15.49 -6.14 13.55
C GLN A 88 14.51 -7.31 13.42
N ARG A 89 13.46 -7.29 14.27
CA ARG A 89 12.35 -8.26 14.21
C ARG A 89 11.70 -8.26 12.84
N ARG A 90 11.17 -9.42 12.46
CA ARG A 90 10.41 -9.60 11.21
C ARG A 90 8.93 -9.71 11.52
N ILE A 91 8.14 -8.93 10.80
CA ILE A 91 6.68 -8.99 10.85
C ILE A 91 6.22 -9.78 9.63
N ILE A 92 5.49 -10.87 9.90
CA ILE A 92 4.79 -11.65 8.89
C ILE A 92 3.33 -11.20 8.93
N TYR A 93 2.81 -10.72 7.80
CA TYR A 93 1.48 -10.11 7.74
C TYR A 93 0.72 -10.51 6.47
N SER A 94 -0.61 -10.46 6.52
CA SER A 94 -1.49 -10.45 5.33
C SER A 94 -1.91 -9.02 5.01
N CYS A 95 -2.11 -8.74 3.72
CA CYS A 95 -2.55 -7.45 3.22
C CYS A 95 -3.85 -7.63 2.45
N HIS A 96 -4.92 -7.02 2.93
CA HIS A 96 -6.24 -7.04 2.31
C HIS A 96 -6.56 -5.65 1.80
N LEU A 97 -7.04 -5.57 0.58
CA LEU A 97 -7.50 -4.33 -0.03
C LEU A 97 -9.02 -4.38 -0.12
N ILE A 98 -9.66 -3.30 0.30
CA ILE A 98 -11.08 -3.05 0.06
C ILE A 98 -11.13 -1.94 -0.97
N ASP A 99 -11.62 -2.30 -2.15
CA ASP A 99 -11.76 -1.37 -3.25
C ASP A 99 -12.79 -0.27 -2.90
N PRO A 100 -12.80 0.88 -3.60
CA PRO A 100 -13.76 1.97 -3.37
C PRO A 100 -15.23 1.52 -3.43
N ASP A 101 -15.54 0.50 -4.24
CA ASP A 101 -16.88 -0.11 -4.35
C ASP A 101 -17.21 -1.08 -3.21
N GLY A 102 -16.35 -1.22 -2.21
CA GLY A 102 -16.52 -2.11 -1.05
C GLY A 102 -16.20 -3.58 -1.32
N ARG A 103 -15.68 -3.93 -2.51
CA ARG A 103 -15.24 -5.30 -2.82
C ARG A 103 -13.93 -5.60 -2.11
N GLU A 104 -13.92 -6.64 -1.27
CA GLU A 104 -12.71 -7.08 -0.58
C GLU A 104 -11.90 -8.02 -1.47
N ARG A 105 -10.66 -7.64 -1.75
CA ARG A 105 -9.66 -8.52 -2.35
C ARG A 105 -8.75 -9.06 -1.24
N LYS A 106 -9.07 -10.27 -0.79
CA LYS A 106 -8.28 -10.96 0.24
C LYS A 106 -6.87 -11.26 -0.26
N GLY A 107 -5.86 -10.82 0.50
CA GLY A 107 -4.47 -11.18 0.26
C GLY A 107 -4.28 -12.68 0.40
N ARG A 108 -4.03 -13.38 -0.70
CA ARG A 108 -3.79 -14.84 -0.68
C ARG A 108 -2.39 -15.21 -0.17
N LYS A 109 -1.52 -14.23 0.06
CA LYS A 109 -0.09 -14.41 0.32
C LYS A 109 0.31 -13.69 1.61
N ALA A 110 1.09 -14.37 2.44
CA ALA A 110 1.78 -13.76 3.57
C ALA A 110 3.03 -13.01 3.07
N TYR A 111 3.26 -11.83 3.63
CA TYR A 111 4.39 -10.97 3.34
C TYR A 111 5.28 -10.86 4.58
N THR A 112 6.57 -10.61 4.36
CA THR A 112 7.55 -10.45 5.45
C THR A 112 8.32 -9.15 5.27
N VAL A 113 8.34 -8.32 6.31
CA VAL A 113 9.10 -7.05 6.33
C VAL A 113 9.79 -6.85 7.68
N THR A 114 10.69 -5.87 7.77
CA THR A 114 11.19 -5.42 9.08
C THR A 114 10.06 -4.72 9.85
N GLU A 115 10.11 -4.80 11.17
CA GLU A 115 9.21 -4.06 12.06
C GLU A 115 9.17 -2.56 11.74
N SER A 116 10.35 -1.95 11.52
CA SER A 116 10.47 -0.54 11.13
C SER A 116 9.72 -0.19 9.84
N ARG A 117 9.73 -1.09 8.86
CA ARG A 117 9.00 -0.91 7.60
C ARG A 117 7.52 -1.15 7.79
N PHE A 118 7.13 -2.13 8.61
CA PHE A 118 5.73 -2.41 8.91
C PHE A 118 5.06 -1.19 9.56
N LEU A 119 5.70 -0.57 10.56
CA LEU A 119 5.20 0.64 11.21
C LEU A 119 5.04 1.83 10.27
N LYS A 120 5.92 1.98 9.27
CA LYS A 120 5.72 3.00 8.22
C LYS A 120 4.55 2.68 7.30
N MET A 121 4.21 1.40 7.14
CA MET A 121 3.06 1.01 6.34
C MET A 121 1.75 1.23 7.09
N THR A 122 1.73 1.13 8.42
CA THR A 122 0.50 1.37 9.20
C THR A 122 0.07 2.84 9.20
N SER A 123 0.89 3.79 8.74
CA SER A 123 0.51 5.19 8.61
C SER A 123 -0.21 5.55 7.30
N GLY A 124 -0.30 4.64 6.33
CA GLY A 124 -0.99 4.90 5.05
C GLY A 124 -0.14 4.64 3.81
N TYR A 125 -0.44 5.34 2.71
CA TYR A 125 0.34 5.25 1.48
C TYR A 125 1.75 5.82 1.69
N PHE A 126 2.72 5.37 0.90
CA PHE A 126 4.14 5.68 1.15
C PHE A 126 4.54 7.11 0.77
N THR A 127 3.67 7.84 0.06
CA THR A 127 3.89 9.19 -0.45
C THR A 127 2.56 9.91 -0.50
N ASP A 128 2.61 11.24 -0.57
CA ASP A 128 1.44 12.06 -0.82
C ASP A 128 0.94 11.82 -2.25
N TYR A 129 -0.39 11.88 -2.44
CA TYR A 129 -1.04 11.72 -3.74
C TYR A 129 -2.21 12.70 -3.86
N GLY A 130 -2.50 13.11 -5.09
CA GLY A 130 -3.73 13.81 -5.43
C GLY A 130 -4.85 12.83 -5.74
N LEU A 131 -6.10 13.26 -5.52
CA LEU A 131 -7.27 12.60 -6.09
C LEU A 131 -7.59 13.26 -7.42
N GLU A 132 -7.91 12.47 -8.43
CA GLU A 132 -8.44 12.96 -9.70
C GLU A 132 -9.81 13.58 -9.40
N ASP A 133 -9.92 14.90 -9.51
CA ASP A 133 -11.17 15.62 -9.31
C ASP A 133 -12.18 15.18 -10.39
N ASP A 134 -13.38 14.74 -9.97
CA ASP A 134 -14.53 14.42 -10.85
C ASP A 134 -15.02 15.65 -11.63
#